data_AF-A0A535HAJ1-F1
#
_entry.id   AF-A0A535HAJ1-F1
#
_cell.length_a   1.000
_cell.length_b   1.000
_cell.length_c   1.000
_cell.angle_alpha   90.00
_cell.angle_beta   90.00
_cell.angle_gamma   90.00
#
_symmetry.space_group_name_H-M   'P 1'
#
loop_
_entity.id
_entity.type
_entity.pdbx_description
1 polymer ?
#
loop_
_entity_poly.entity_id
_entity_poly.type
_entity_poly.pdbx_seq_one_letter_code
_entity_poly.pdbx_strand_id
1 'polypeptide(L)'
;MSTTTPVTSKAELLLRISQTYRGLRSALEALPRERCGEKLRTGWTLNENIAHLAAWEETVPKRVAAVLEGGEDPKLYEDIDGFNARVANDSHGKTTDELLARWSAAHEAVLETVRSLPEDADKLAVDVIEWNTTGHYPDHYGDVSAAIKDKDDLVGIVQTSWTPFRLAIGAIGLPSLDEKTWTGWTYKDLVAHAAAWEDRAASRLATFRESGAKTYPGVDDTDEFNAAVVERTRGREARDVLGELDAAHGRIVGEIGKLTREQLHANDDWVIAVVAGNTYGHYADHLDEIFASVPKRPDALLGKMREGWRPFRRAVNRLGLSALSDTTPSGWTYKAMLSHIANWMEKLAGEMPNRLAGRRGPFPEVDTENAREAEASASRSAHEVVERLHAAYKGVVDLVSALPSDHDIDFQATRLIVGETYGHFVEHQAEIDAALPRTPADFVARVERVWTPFRAAIRDRGRAGLGAKTSSGWTYKDLVAHAVGWMDQTVREMQTNEFRTGWTKETIQEFNDRSVRTHALVGPEAMIDELDTVYRRLVETVRGLGDGEIDERIASTLPYYTYLHWEEHFAELGIPV
;
A
#
# COMPACT_ATOMS: atom_id res chain seq x y z
N MET A 1 28.63 -0.26 -15.08
CA MET A 1 28.60 -0.48 -16.53
C MET A 1 27.14 -0.53 -16.94
N SER A 2 26.72 0.34 -17.85
CA SER A 2 25.35 0.37 -18.37
C SER A 2 25.11 -0.90 -19.20
N THR A 3 24.30 -1.82 -18.69
CA THR A 3 23.76 -2.96 -19.45
C THR A 3 22.64 -2.45 -20.35
N THR A 4 22.98 -1.64 -21.34
CA THR A 4 22.02 -1.25 -22.37
C THR A 4 21.95 -2.35 -23.41
N THR A 5 20.98 -3.24 -23.21
CA THR A 5 20.45 -4.14 -24.23
C THR A 5 20.11 -3.31 -25.48
N PRO A 6 20.47 -3.76 -26.70
CA PRO A 6 20.03 -3.09 -27.92
C PRO A 6 18.52 -2.97 -27.93
N VAL A 7 17.97 -1.79 -28.23
CA VAL A 7 16.52 -1.62 -28.34
C VAL A 7 16.02 -2.49 -29.48
N THR A 8 15.14 -3.45 -29.16
CA THR A 8 14.66 -4.48 -30.10
C THR A 8 13.28 -4.18 -30.69
N SER A 9 12.56 -3.17 -30.17
CA SER A 9 11.24 -2.77 -30.67
C SER A 9 10.91 -1.29 -30.41
N LYS A 10 9.94 -0.74 -31.16
CA LYS A 10 9.40 0.62 -30.94
C LYS A 10 8.84 0.82 -29.52
N ALA A 11 8.20 -0.21 -28.97
CA ALA A 11 7.65 -0.18 -27.61
C ALA A 11 8.76 -0.08 -26.56
N GLU A 12 9.85 -0.82 -26.74
CA GLU A 12 11.04 -0.75 -25.88
C GLU A 12 11.72 0.62 -25.95
N LEU A 13 11.79 1.22 -27.14
CA LEU A 13 12.32 2.58 -27.32
C LEU A 13 11.51 3.61 -26.53
N LEU A 14 10.18 3.60 -26.69
CA LEU A 14 9.26 4.50 -25.98
C LEU A 14 9.39 4.36 -24.46
N LEU A 15 9.47 3.12 -23.97
CA LEU A 15 9.64 2.82 -22.56
C LEU A 15 10.94 3.42 -22.03
N ARG A 16 12.07 3.14 -22.71
CA ARG A 16 13.40 3.59 -22.28
C ARG A 16 13.52 5.12 -22.30
N ILE A 17 12.97 5.79 -23.32
CA ILE A 17 12.92 7.26 -23.40
C ILE A 17 12.15 7.82 -22.20
N SER A 18 10.97 7.26 -21.92
CA SER A 18 10.10 7.72 -20.84
C SER A 18 10.73 7.53 -19.45
N GLN A 19 11.35 6.37 -19.20
CA GLN A 19 12.03 6.05 -17.93
C GLN A 19 13.18 7.02 -17.66
N THR A 20 14.08 7.18 -18.63
CA THR A 20 15.29 8.00 -18.48
C THR A 20 14.97 9.49 -18.37
N TYR A 21 14.00 9.99 -19.14
CA TYR A 21 13.49 11.37 -19.00
C TYR A 21 12.90 11.60 -17.61
N ARG A 22 12.06 10.69 -17.11
CA ARG A 22 11.44 10.80 -15.78
C ARG A 22 12.48 10.80 -14.68
N GLY A 23 13.49 9.94 -14.78
CA GLY A 23 14.60 9.86 -13.82
C GLY A 23 15.36 11.17 -13.72
N LEU A 24 15.82 11.71 -14.85
CA LEU A 24 16.56 12.98 -14.88
C LEU A 24 15.69 14.17 -14.45
N ARG A 25 14.46 14.24 -14.96
CA ARG A 25 13.51 15.30 -14.60
C ARG A 25 13.21 15.33 -13.11
N SER A 26 12.93 14.18 -12.50
CA SER A 26 12.62 14.10 -11.07
C SER A 26 13.80 14.58 -10.21
N ALA A 27 15.03 14.25 -10.62
CA ALA A 27 16.23 14.72 -9.93
C ALA A 27 16.41 16.25 -10.05
N LEU A 28 16.09 16.83 -11.21
CA LEU A 28 16.10 18.29 -11.41
C LEU A 28 14.98 19.00 -10.63
N GLU A 29 13.80 18.39 -10.54
CA GLU A 29 12.64 18.95 -9.80
C GLU A 29 12.82 18.93 -8.29
N ALA A 30 13.60 17.99 -7.76
CA ALA A 30 13.90 17.90 -6.34
C ALA A 30 14.90 18.96 -5.85
N LEU A 31 15.66 19.60 -6.74
CA LEU A 31 16.64 20.62 -6.39
C LEU A 31 15.95 22.00 -6.18
N PRO A 32 16.44 22.84 -5.24
CA PRO A 32 15.79 24.12 -4.95
C PRO A 32 15.79 25.07 -6.15
N ARG A 33 14.62 25.62 -6.47
CA ARG A 33 14.37 26.43 -7.67
C ARG A 33 15.25 27.67 -7.75
N GLU A 34 15.48 28.33 -6.63
CA GLU A 34 16.30 29.54 -6.52
C GLU A 34 17.77 29.30 -6.86
N ARG A 35 18.22 28.04 -6.86
CA ARG A 35 19.61 27.66 -7.18
C ARG A 35 19.80 27.22 -8.63
N CYS A 36 18.73 27.01 -9.41
CA CYS A 36 18.85 26.53 -10.79
C CYS A 36 19.58 27.51 -11.73
N GLY A 37 19.64 28.80 -11.36
CA GLY A 37 20.41 29.83 -12.07
C GLY A 37 21.86 29.99 -11.59
N GLU A 38 22.32 29.24 -10.59
CA GLU A 38 23.69 29.31 -10.10
C GLU A 38 24.66 28.58 -11.04
N LYS A 39 25.87 29.12 -11.20
CA LYS A 39 26.90 28.51 -12.04
C LYS A 39 27.49 27.28 -11.35
N LEU A 40 27.41 26.13 -12.00
CA LEU A 40 27.93 24.86 -11.51
C LEU A 40 29.43 24.74 -11.78
N ARG A 41 30.07 23.76 -11.12
CA ARG A 41 31.48 23.38 -11.40
C ARG A 41 31.69 22.86 -12.83
N THR A 42 30.63 22.41 -13.50
CA THR A 42 30.62 22.04 -14.93
C THR A 42 30.64 23.26 -15.85
N GLY A 43 30.51 24.46 -15.30
CA GLY A 43 30.60 25.72 -16.05
C GLY A 43 29.27 26.15 -16.66
N TRP A 44 28.17 25.44 -16.44
CA TRP A 44 26.81 25.79 -16.86
C TRP A 44 25.89 25.94 -15.65
N THR A 45 24.75 26.62 -15.78
CA THR A 45 23.68 26.59 -14.77
C THR A 45 22.74 25.42 -15.06
N LEU A 46 21.91 25.00 -14.09
CA LEU A 46 20.88 23.99 -14.37
C LEU A 46 19.85 24.51 -15.38
N ASN A 47 19.51 25.80 -15.35
CA ASN A 47 18.64 26.41 -16.35
C ASN A 47 19.23 26.31 -17.77
N GLU A 48 20.54 26.55 -17.91
CA GLU A 48 21.25 26.39 -19.19
C GLU A 48 21.20 24.91 -19.66
N ASN A 49 21.42 23.95 -18.76
CA ASN A 49 21.32 22.52 -19.05
C ASN A 49 19.90 22.07 -19.46
N ILE A 50 18.85 22.51 -18.75
CA ILE A 50 17.45 22.21 -19.10
C ILE A 50 17.11 22.80 -20.48
N ALA A 51 17.55 24.04 -20.76
CA ALA A 51 17.34 24.65 -22.06
C ALA A 51 18.03 23.89 -23.20
N HIS A 52 19.23 23.36 -22.93
CA HIS A 52 20.00 22.52 -23.86
C HIS A 52 19.32 21.19 -24.14
N LEU A 53 18.89 20.47 -23.10
CA LEU A 53 18.10 19.24 -23.25
C LEU A 53 16.86 19.45 -24.13
N ALA A 54 16.07 20.50 -23.83
CA ALA A 54 14.91 20.86 -24.62
C ALA A 54 15.26 21.15 -26.08
N ALA A 55 16.32 21.93 -26.32
CA ALA A 55 16.70 22.33 -27.67
C ALA A 55 17.20 21.15 -28.53
N TRP A 56 17.90 20.18 -27.96
CA TRP A 56 18.33 18.98 -28.68
C TRP A 56 17.16 18.09 -29.05
N GLU A 57 16.21 17.88 -28.14
CA GLU A 57 14.98 17.14 -28.45
C GLU A 57 14.11 17.84 -29.51
N GLU A 58 14.04 19.17 -29.49
CA GLU A 58 13.36 19.95 -30.54
C GLU A 58 13.93 19.71 -31.95
N THR A 59 15.18 19.23 -32.06
CA THR A 59 15.76 18.87 -33.37
C THR A 59 15.26 17.53 -33.90
N VAL A 60 14.84 16.61 -33.02
CA VAL A 60 14.56 15.21 -33.35
C VAL A 60 13.45 15.06 -34.39
N PRO A 61 12.24 15.68 -34.24
CA PRO A 61 11.16 15.47 -35.22
C PRO A 61 11.57 15.83 -36.65
N LYS A 62 12.31 16.94 -36.83
CA LYS A 62 12.77 17.40 -38.15
C LYS A 62 13.85 16.49 -38.73
N ARG A 63 14.79 16.04 -37.90
CA ARG A 63 15.88 15.14 -38.34
C ARG A 63 15.33 13.78 -38.72
N VAL A 64 14.45 13.21 -37.89
CA VAL A 64 13.78 11.94 -38.18
C VAL A 64 12.95 12.03 -39.46
N ALA A 65 12.15 13.09 -39.65
CA ALA A 65 11.35 13.25 -40.87
C ALA A 65 12.23 13.28 -42.14
N ALA A 66 13.35 14.00 -42.11
CA ALA A 66 14.29 14.06 -43.24
C ALA A 66 14.99 12.72 -43.51
N VAL A 67 15.35 11.96 -42.47
CA VAL A 67 15.88 10.60 -42.62
C VAL A 67 14.85 9.69 -43.26
N LEU A 68 13.57 9.77 -42.84
CA LEU A 68 12.51 8.94 -43.42
C LEU A 68 12.16 9.32 -44.87
N GLU A 69 12.28 10.60 -45.24
CA GLU A 69 11.99 11.08 -46.60
C GLU A 69 13.15 10.84 -47.57
N GLY A 70 14.38 11.10 -47.13
CA GLY A 70 15.57 11.19 -48.00
C GLY A 70 16.75 10.32 -47.59
N GLY A 71 16.67 9.58 -46.48
CA GLY A 71 17.75 8.72 -45.98
C GLY A 71 18.94 9.45 -45.36
N GLU A 72 18.87 10.77 -45.18
CA GLU A 72 19.97 11.60 -44.68
C GLU A 72 19.54 12.44 -43.47
N ASP A 73 20.42 12.53 -42.47
CA ASP A 73 20.25 13.40 -41.31
C ASP A 73 20.65 14.85 -41.68
N PRO A 74 19.71 15.82 -41.64
CA PRO A 74 19.96 17.16 -42.12
C PRO A 74 20.86 17.94 -41.17
N LYS A 75 21.79 18.71 -41.72
CA LYS A 75 22.61 19.65 -40.95
C LYS A 75 21.77 20.87 -40.51
N LEU A 76 21.25 20.85 -39.28
CA LEU A 76 20.42 21.92 -38.71
C LEU A 76 21.21 23.06 -38.03
N TYR A 77 22.51 22.88 -37.84
CA TYR A 77 23.40 23.82 -37.15
C TYR A 77 24.80 23.79 -37.78
N GLU A 78 25.54 24.91 -37.71
CA GLU A 78 26.88 25.02 -38.29
C GLU A 78 27.89 24.15 -37.53
N ASP A 79 27.89 24.28 -36.20
CA ASP A 79 28.67 23.51 -35.24
C ASP A 79 27.91 23.36 -33.90
N ILE A 80 28.30 22.36 -33.11
CA ILE A 80 27.65 21.98 -31.84
C ILE A 80 27.86 23.05 -30.77
N ASP A 81 29.07 23.60 -30.65
CA ASP A 81 29.42 24.56 -29.60
C ASP A 81 28.66 25.87 -29.77
N GLY A 82 28.55 26.37 -31.01
CA GLY A 82 27.77 27.55 -31.37
C GLY A 82 26.27 27.36 -31.16
N PHE A 83 25.74 26.16 -31.43
CA PHE A 83 24.35 25.81 -31.10
C PHE A 83 24.12 25.86 -29.58
N ASN A 84 24.95 25.14 -28.81
CA ASN A 84 24.88 25.06 -27.36
C ASN A 84 25.01 26.43 -26.69
N ALA A 85 25.98 27.26 -27.12
CA ALA A 85 26.21 28.59 -26.58
C ALA A 85 25.01 29.53 -26.81
N ARG A 86 24.40 29.48 -28.00
CA ARG A 86 23.19 30.25 -28.31
C ARG A 86 22.03 29.81 -27.41
N VAL A 87 21.79 28.51 -27.28
CA VAL A 87 20.71 27.97 -26.45
C VAL A 87 20.89 28.35 -24.98
N ALA A 88 22.12 28.26 -24.46
CA ALA A 88 22.44 28.69 -23.10
C ALA A 88 22.14 30.18 -22.90
N ASN A 89 22.56 31.04 -23.83
CA ASN A 89 22.27 32.47 -23.78
C ASN A 89 20.75 32.77 -23.87
N ASP A 90 20.02 32.05 -24.72
CA ASP A 90 18.57 32.20 -24.88
C ASP A 90 17.77 31.72 -23.66
N SER A 91 18.41 31.01 -22.72
CA SER A 91 17.82 30.62 -21.44
C SER A 91 17.81 31.76 -20.42
N HIS A 92 18.65 32.79 -20.62
CA HIS A 92 18.80 33.88 -19.66
C HIS A 92 17.51 34.69 -19.54
N GLY A 93 17.10 34.96 -18.30
CA GLY A 93 15.85 35.69 -18.00
C GLY A 93 14.58 34.83 -18.06
N LYS A 94 14.66 33.55 -18.45
CA LYS A 94 13.55 32.59 -18.32
C LYS A 94 13.54 31.98 -16.92
N THR A 95 12.34 31.70 -16.44
CA THR A 95 12.12 30.95 -15.20
C THR A 95 12.42 29.47 -15.41
N THR A 96 12.78 28.77 -14.33
CA THR A 96 12.99 27.31 -14.37
C THR A 96 11.74 26.57 -14.83
N ASP A 97 10.55 27.01 -14.43
CA ASP A 97 9.28 26.38 -14.81
C ASP A 97 8.99 26.54 -16.32
N GLU A 98 9.28 27.70 -16.92
CA GLU A 98 9.18 27.89 -18.38
C GLU A 98 10.13 26.96 -19.15
N LEU A 99 11.35 26.75 -18.63
CA LEU A 99 12.33 25.87 -19.25
C LEU A 99 11.94 24.39 -19.12
N LEU A 100 11.43 23.96 -17.96
CA LEU A 100 10.89 22.62 -17.76
C LEU A 100 9.65 22.37 -18.62
N ALA A 101 8.78 23.36 -18.80
CA ALA A 101 7.63 23.27 -19.70
C ALA A 101 8.04 23.16 -21.17
N ARG A 102 9.08 23.91 -21.59
CA ARG A 102 9.67 23.77 -22.93
C ARG A 102 10.22 22.36 -23.15
N TRP A 103 10.97 21.83 -22.18
CA TRP A 103 11.50 20.47 -22.27
C TRP A 103 10.39 19.42 -22.31
N SER A 104 9.33 19.55 -21.50
CA SER A 104 8.13 18.70 -21.59
C SER A 104 7.53 18.66 -22.99
N ALA A 105 7.38 19.82 -23.62
CA ALA A 105 6.77 19.93 -24.94
C ALA A 105 7.66 19.29 -26.02
N ALA A 106 8.98 19.50 -25.93
CA ALA A 106 9.96 18.86 -26.80
C ALA A 106 9.91 17.32 -26.65
N HIS A 107 9.86 16.84 -25.41
CA HIS A 107 9.81 15.41 -25.10
C HIS A 107 8.55 14.75 -25.66
N GLU A 108 7.38 15.36 -25.48
CA GLU A 108 6.14 14.80 -26.06
C GLU A 108 6.20 14.76 -27.59
N ALA A 109 6.83 15.75 -28.23
CA ALA A 109 7.04 15.73 -29.68
C ALA A 109 8.00 14.59 -30.11
N VAL A 110 9.01 14.26 -29.30
CA VAL A 110 9.85 13.07 -29.53
C VAL A 110 9.03 11.79 -29.39
N LEU A 111 8.22 11.66 -28.33
CA LEU A 111 7.36 10.47 -28.15
C LEU A 111 6.39 10.30 -29.32
N GLU A 112 5.79 11.38 -29.81
CA GLU A 112 4.90 11.34 -30.98
C GLU A 112 5.64 10.96 -32.26
N THR A 113 6.87 11.46 -32.42
CA THR A 113 7.77 11.07 -33.52
C THR A 113 8.04 9.56 -33.47
N VAL A 114 8.38 9.03 -32.29
CA VAL A 114 8.63 7.59 -32.10
C VAL A 114 7.37 6.77 -32.38
N ARG A 115 6.19 7.17 -31.88
CA ARG A 115 4.92 6.48 -32.15
C ARG A 115 4.59 6.40 -33.64
N SER A 116 4.97 7.44 -34.39
CA SER A 116 4.76 7.55 -35.84
C SER A 116 5.78 6.78 -36.68
N LEU A 117 6.83 6.20 -36.08
CA LEU A 117 7.82 5.42 -36.81
C LEU A 117 7.21 4.14 -37.41
N PRO A 118 7.58 3.80 -38.67
CA PRO A 118 7.42 2.45 -39.19
C PRO A 118 8.11 1.41 -38.30
N GLU A 119 7.59 0.19 -38.22
CA GLU A 119 8.23 -0.89 -37.45
C GLU A 119 9.62 -1.27 -38.01
N ASP A 120 9.84 -1.05 -39.31
CA ASP A 120 11.10 -1.24 -40.04
C ASP A 120 11.82 0.09 -40.30
N ALA A 121 11.63 1.09 -39.44
CA ALA A 121 12.27 2.39 -39.57
C ALA A 121 13.79 2.29 -39.76
N ASP A 122 14.34 3.21 -40.56
CA ASP A 122 15.78 3.30 -40.80
C ASP A 122 16.53 3.41 -39.46
N LYS A 123 17.63 2.65 -39.33
CA LYS A 123 18.47 2.69 -38.14
C LYS A 123 18.92 4.11 -37.80
N LEU A 124 19.22 4.93 -38.80
CA LEU A 124 19.64 6.32 -38.59
C LEU A 124 18.55 7.14 -37.90
N ALA A 125 17.25 6.88 -38.18
CA ALA A 125 16.16 7.57 -37.51
C ALA A 125 16.10 7.18 -36.02
N VAL A 126 16.34 5.91 -35.70
CA VAL A 126 16.43 5.41 -34.32
C VAL A 126 17.66 5.99 -33.62
N ASP A 127 18.82 5.99 -34.28
CA ASP A 127 20.07 6.54 -33.75
C ASP A 127 19.91 8.04 -33.42
N VAL A 128 19.26 8.83 -34.29
CA VAL A 128 18.95 10.25 -34.03
C VAL A 128 18.10 10.40 -32.77
N ILE A 129 17.11 9.55 -32.54
CA ILE A 129 16.28 9.62 -31.32
C ILE A 129 17.14 9.29 -30.10
N GLU A 130 17.91 8.21 -30.13
CA GLU A 130 18.74 7.77 -29.01
C GLU A 130 19.79 8.82 -28.64
N TRP A 131 20.49 9.40 -29.63
CA TRP A 131 21.51 10.44 -29.41
C TRP A 131 21.00 11.70 -28.73
N ASN A 132 19.68 11.95 -28.77
CA ASN A 132 19.08 13.15 -28.17
C ASN A 132 18.20 12.83 -26.95
N THR A 133 18.09 11.55 -26.57
CA THR A 133 17.28 11.10 -25.44
C THR A 133 18.08 10.12 -24.56
N THR A 134 17.88 8.81 -24.73
CA THR A 134 18.41 7.73 -23.90
C THR A 134 19.94 7.66 -23.89
N GLY A 135 20.60 8.16 -24.94
CA GLY A 135 22.05 8.29 -25.03
C GLY A 135 22.60 9.61 -24.52
N HIS A 136 21.76 10.61 -24.23
CA HIS A 136 22.18 11.97 -23.86
C HIS A 136 21.80 12.36 -22.43
N TYR A 137 20.62 11.97 -21.93
CA TYR A 137 20.26 12.20 -20.54
C TYR A 137 21.30 11.72 -19.53
N PRO A 138 21.98 10.56 -19.73
CA PRO A 138 23.01 10.10 -18.81
C PRO A 138 24.15 11.09 -18.58
N ASP A 139 24.50 11.90 -19.58
CA ASP A 139 25.61 12.87 -19.50
C ASP A 139 25.31 13.99 -18.49
N HIS A 140 24.03 14.28 -18.24
CA HIS A 140 23.58 15.36 -17.37
C HIS A 140 23.39 14.96 -15.90
N TYR A 141 23.59 13.68 -15.53
CA TYR A 141 23.71 13.33 -14.11
C TYR A 141 24.95 13.96 -13.47
N GLY A 142 25.99 14.28 -14.25
CA GLY A 142 27.13 15.07 -13.77
C GLY A 142 26.74 16.49 -13.34
N ASP A 143 25.80 17.12 -14.06
CA ASP A 143 25.29 18.46 -13.72
C ASP A 143 24.39 18.42 -12.49
N VAL A 144 23.52 17.42 -12.38
CA VAL A 144 22.74 17.17 -11.15
C VAL A 144 23.68 16.94 -9.96
N SER A 145 24.73 16.12 -10.13
CA SER A 145 25.73 15.88 -9.09
C SER A 145 26.45 17.16 -8.66
N ALA A 146 26.80 17.99 -9.65
CA ALA A 146 27.43 19.29 -9.41
C ALA A 146 26.50 20.29 -8.68
N ALA A 147 25.18 20.13 -8.81
CA ALA A 147 24.20 21.01 -8.21
C ALA A 147 23.82 20.61 -6.77
N ILE A 148 24.03 19.35 -6.37
CA ILE A 148 23.89 18.89 -4.99
C ILE A 148 24.96 19.58 -4.13
N LYS A 149 24.57 20.33 -3.10
CA LYS A 149 25.51 21.06 -2.21
C LYS A 149 25.76 20.32 -0.90
N ASP A 150 24.78 19.56 -0.44
CA ASP A 150 24.84 18.87 0.85
C ASP A 150 23.90 17.66 0.86
N LYS A 151 23.89 17.00 2.02
CA LYS A 151 23.10 15.79 2.25
C LYS A 151 21.59 16.04 2.18
N ASP A 152 21.12 17.24 2.47
CA ASP A 152 19.68 17.53 2.48
C ASP A 152 19.15 17.61 1.05
N ASP A 153 19.94 18.18 0.12
CA ASP A 153 19.65 18.11 -1.32
C ASP A 153 19.58 16.64 -1.81
N LEU A 154 20.56 15.81 -1.44
CA LEU A 154 20.59 14.41 -1.87
C LEU A 154 19.42 13.61 -1.27
N VAL A 155 19.08 13.81 0.01
CA VAL A 155 17.88 13.23 0.62
C VAL A 155 16.63 13.71 -0.10
N GLY A 156 16.53 15.00 -0.46
CA GLY A 156 15.42 15.56 -1.22
C GLY A 156 15.20 14.85 -2.56
N ILE A 157 16.27 14.60 -3.31
CA ILE A 157 16.22 13.85 -4.57
C ILE A 157 15.75 12.42 -4.34
N VAL A 158 16.33 11.71 -3.37
CA VAL A 158 15.96 10.33 -3.01
C VAL A 158 14.48 10.25 -2.64
N GLN A 159 14.00 11.15 -1.77
CA GLN A 159 12.61 11.15 -1.28
C GLN A 159 11.60 11.50 -2.37
N THR A 160 11.95 12.42 -3.28
CA THR A 160 11.10 12.84 -4.40
C THR A 160 10.80 11.67 -5.33
N SER A 161 11.81 10.85 -5.65
CA SER A 161 11.62 9.65 -6.48
C SER A 161 11.07 8.44 -5.72
N TRP A 162 11.41 8.28 -4.45
CA TRP A 162 10.93 7.20 -3.58
C TRP A 162 9.40 7.23 -3.41
N THR A 163 8.85 8.43 -3.17
CA THR A 163 7.41 8.58 -2.87
C THR A 163 6.49 7.96 -3.93
N PRO A 164 6.57 8.33 -5.24
CA PRO A 164 5.73 7.71 -6.26
C PRO A 164 6.00 6.21 -6.44
N PHE A 165 7.27 5.77 -6.34
CA PHE A 165 7.65 4.37 -6.43
C PHE A 165 6.98 3.52 -5.33
N ARG A 166 7.15 3.92 -4.06
CA ARG A 166 6.61 3.21 -2.91
C ARG A 166 5.08 3.22 -2.87
N LEU A 167 4.47 4.33 -3.28
CA LEU A 167 3.01 4.44 -3.35
C LEU A 167 2.42 3.58 -4.48
N ALA A 168 3.10 3.47 -5.63
CA ALA A 168 2.67 2.60 -6.71
C ALA A 168 2.70 1.12 -6.28
N ILE A 169 3.76 0.70 -5.58
CA ILE A 169 3.84 -0.64 -4.97
C ILE A 169 2.68 -0.89 -4.00
N GLY A 170 2.37 0.08 -3.13
CA GLY A 170 1.24 -0.02 -2.21
C GLY A 170 -0.10 -0.16 -2.95
N ALA A 171 -0.25 0.51 -4.09
CA ALA A 171 -1.47 0.47 -4.89
C ALA A 171 -1.72 -0.86 -5.59
N ILE A 172 -0.68 -1.67 -5.87
CA ILE A 172 -0.83 -3.03 -6.40
C ILE A 172 -1.61 -3.91 -5.39
N GLY A 173 -1.39 -3.69 -4.09
CA GLY A 173 -1.95 -4.48 -3.00
C GLY A 173 -1.19 -5.79 -2.76
N LEU A 174 -1.11 -6.22 -1.50
CA LEU A 174 -0.26 -7.36 -1.08
C LEU A 174 -0.46 -8.63 -1.93
N PRO A 175 -1.70 -9.10 -2.20
CA PRO A 175 -1.88 -10.38 -2.89
C PRO A 175 -1.39 -10.36 -4.33
N SER A 176 -1.46 -9.21 -5.02
CA SER A 176 -0.97 -9.09 -6.39
C SER A 176 0.53 -8.86 -6.49
N LEU A 177 1.25 -8.77 -5.37
CA LEU A 177 2.71 -8.77 -5.43
C LEU A 177 3.26 -10.12 -5.93
N ASP A 178 2.49 -11.21 -5.84
CA ASP A 178 2.85 -12.51 -6.42
C ASP A 178 2.58 -12.61 -7.94
N GLU A 179 1.95 -11.60 -8.55
CA GLU A 179 1.75 -11.56 -10.00
C GLU A 179 3.06 -11.24 -10.72
N LYS A 180 3.17 -11.75 -11.95
CA LYS A 180 4.36 -11.53 -12.78
C LYS A 180 4.31 -10.20 -13.52
N THR A 181 5.45 -9.55 -13.57
CA THR A 181 5.74 -8.43 -14.45
C THR A 181 6.01 -8.93 -15.88
N TRP A 182 6.17 -8.01 -16.83
CA TRP A 182 6.53 -8.35 -18.21
C TRP A 182 7.95 -8.90 -18.36
N THR A 183 8.83 -8.70 -17.38
CA THR A 183 10.20 -9.27 -17.37
C THR A 183 10.22 -10.71 -16.83
N GLY A 184 9.09 -11.19 -16.31
CA GLY A 184 8.92 -12.56 -15.84
C GLY A 184 9.19 -12.75 -14.33
N TRP A 185 9.69 -11.71 -13.65
CA TRP A 185 9.77 -11.63 -12.20
C TRP A 185 8.38 -11.40 -11.59
N THR A 186 8.19 -11.75 -10.32
CA THR A 186 7.01 -11.25 -9.59
C THR A 186 7.22 -9.80 -9.17
N TYR A 187 6.15 -9.05 -8.93
CA TYR A 187 6.26 -7.72 -8.31
C TYR A 187 6.97 -7.78 -6.96
N LYS A 188 6.78 -8.86 -6.20
CA LYS A 188 7.48 -9.14 -4.94
C LYS A 188 8.98 -9.32 -5.15
N ASP A 189 9.40 -10.01 -6.21
CA ASP A 189 10.81 -10.15 -6.58
C ASP A 189 11.45 -8.79 -6.90
N LEU A 190 10.74 -7.94 -7.65
CA LEU A 190 11.20 -6.59 -7.98
C LEU A 190 11.35 -5.72 -6.72
N VAL A 191 10.38 -5.77 -5.80
CA VAL A 191 10.46 -5.08 -4.50
C VAL A 191 11.68 -5.57 -3.70
N ALA A 192 11.89 -6.88 -3.61
CA ALA A 192 13.03 -7.47 -2.91
C ALA A 192 14.37 -7.08 -3.56
N HIS A 193 14.41 -7.01 -4.89
CA HIS A 193 15.56 -6.55 -5.66
C HIS A 193 15.91 -5.10 -5.34
N ALA A 194 14.93 -4.20 -5.38
CA ALA A 194 15.13 -2.80 -5.00
C ALA A 194 15.64 -2.66 -3.57
N ALA A 195 15.03 -3.39 -2.63
CA ALA A 195 15.44 -3.40 -1.22
C ALA A 195 16.89 -3.88 -1.04
N ALA A 196 17.29 -4.92 -1.76
CA ALA A 196 18.63 -5.50 -1.66
C ALA A 196 19.74 -4.55 -2.16
N TRP A 197 19.49 -3.85 -3.27
CA TRP A 197 20.44 -2.88 -3.81
C TRP A 197 20.55 -1.63 -2.94
N GLU A 198 19.43 -1.15 -2.42
CA GLU A 198 19.38 -0.01 -1.51
C GLU A 198 20.07 -0.30 -0.18
N ASP A 199 19.84 -1.48 0.41
CA ASP A 199 20.51 -1.93 1.63
C ASP A 199 22.03 -2.09 1.42
N ARG A 200 22.42 -2.62 0.26
CA ARG A 200 23.83 -2.71 -0.13
C ARG A 200 24.44 -1.31 -0.25
N ALA A 201 23.75 -0.35 -0.85
CA ALA A 201 24.22 1.02 -0.96
C ALA A 201 24.41 1.64 0.44
N ALA A 202 23.46 1.42 1.37
CA ALA A 202 23.58 1.90 2.74
C ALA A 202 24.83 1.32 3.43
N SER A 203 25.08 0.02 3.27
CA SER A 203 26.27 -0.65 3.81
C SER A 203 27.58 -0.09 3.22
N ARG A 204 27.59 0.21 1.91
CA ARG A 204 28.75 0.82 1.24
C ARG A 204 29.02 2.24 1.74
N LEU A 205 27.97 3.04 1.95
CA LEU A 205 28.08 4.39 2.52
C LEU A 205 28.57 4.35 3.96
N ALA A 206 28.04 3.46 4.80
CA ALA A 206 28.48 3.29 6.18
C ALA A 206 29.99 2.95 6.23
N THR A 207 30.41 1.99 5.42
CA THR A 207 31.82 1.58 5.35
C THR A 207 32.72 2.72 4.85
N PHE A 208 32.29 3.46 3.83
CA PHE A 208 32.97 4.67 3.33
C PHE A 208 33.16 5.71 4.42
N ARG A 209 32.08 6.03 5.14
CA ARG A 209 32.07 7.01 6.22
C ARG A 209 33.01 6.60 7.36
N GLU A 210 33.07 5.32 7.70
CA GLU A 210 33.84 4.80 8.85
C GLU A 210 35.33 4.60 8.55
N SER A 211 35.67 4.13 7.36
CA SER A 211 37.06 3.75 7.03
C SER A 211 37.76 4.71 6.06
N GLY A 212 37.03 5.62 5.39
CA GLY A 212 37.60 6.61 4.48
C GLY A 212 38.32 6.02 3.26
N ALA A 213 38.07 4.74 2.94
CA ALA A 213 38.70 4.08 1.79
C ALA A 213 38.13 4.64 0.47
N LYS A 214 38.96 4.63 -0.58
CA LYS A 214 38.63 5.25 -1.87
C LYS A 214 37.62 4.47 -2.71
N THR A 215 37.48 3.16 -2.47
CA THR A 215 36.61 2.28 -3.28
C THR A 215 36.06 1.15 -2.44
N TYR A 216 34.75 0.92 -2.52
CA TYR A 216 34.09 -0.25 -1.94
C TYR A 216 33.52 -1.13 -3.03
N PRO A 217 33.96 -2.41 -3.10
CA PRO A 217 33.65 -3.26 -4.22
C PRO A 217 32.14 -3.41 -4.39
N GLY A 218 31.71 -3.36 -5.65
CA GLY A 218 30.37 -3.78 -6.06
C GLY A 218 30.17 -5.28 -5.80
N VAL A 219 29.11 -5.83 -6.34
CA VAL A 219 29.04 -7.29 -6.50
C VAL A 219 29.93 -7.68 -7.67
N ASP A 220 30.52 -8.87 -7.61
CA ASP A 220 31.36 -9.38 -8.70
C ASP A 220 30.52 -9.72 -9.93
N ASP A 221 29.32 -10.25 -9.71
CA ASP A 221 28.33 -10.57 -10.73
C ASP A 221 26.94 -10.05 -10.29
N THR A 222 26.35 -9.17 -11.11
CA THR A 222 25.03 -8.59 -10.85
C THR A 222 23.90 -9.59 -11.04
N ASP A 223 24.04 -10.50 -12.00
CA ASP A 223 23.02 -11.49 -12.33
C ASP A 223 22.98 -12.57 -11.26
N GLU A 224 24.14 -13.02 -10.77
CA GLU A 224 24.22 -13.94 -9.63
C GLU A 224 23.60 -13.32 -8.37
N PHE A 225 23.91 -12.05 -8.08
CA PHE A 225 23.32 -11.33 -6.95
C PHE A 225 21.79 -11.24 -7.08
N ASN A 226 21.29 -10.83 -8.24
CA ASN A 226 19.85 -10.71 -8.50
C ASN A 226 19.15 -12.07 -8.39
N ALA A 227 19.71 -13.13 -8.97
CA ALA A 227 19.18 -14.48 -8.87
C ALA A 227 19.10 -14.97 -7.42
N ALA A 228 20.13 -14.69 -6.61
CA ALA A 228 20.13 -15.01 -5.19
C ALA A 228 19.05 -14.24 -4.40
N VAL A 229 18.78 -12.98 -4.76
CA VAL A 229 17.69 -12.18 -4.18
C VAL A 229 16.32 -12.79 -4.53
N VAL A 230 16.11 -13.15 -5.79
CA VAL A 230 14.86 -13.79 -6.23
C VAL A 230 14.67 -15.12 -5.52
N GLU A 231 15.71 -15.97 -5.46
CA GLU A 231 15.63 -17.29 -4.82
C GLU A 231 15.24 -17.18 -3.35
N ARG A 232 15.88 -16.27 -2.59
CA ARG A 232 15.53 -16.09 -1.16
C ARG A 232 14.17 -15.42 -0.94
N THR A 233 13.58 -14.81 -1.97
CA THR A 233 12.26 -14.16 -1.89
C THR A 233 11.12 -15.17 -2.05
N ARG A 234 11.39 -16.33 -2.66
CA ARG A 234 10.38 -17.37 -2.89
C ARG A 234 9.74 -17.84 -1.59
N GLY A 235 8.41 -17.93 -1.60
CA GLY A 235 7.62 -18.40 -0.46
C GLY A 235 7.53 -17.42 0.72
N ARG A 236 8.16 -16.23 0.64
CA ARG A 236 8.04 -15.21 1.68
C ARG A 236 6.74 -14.43 1.56
N GLU A 237 6.23 -13.98 2.71
CA GLU A 237 5.07 -13.10 2.79
C GLU A 237 5.38 -11.74 2.17
N ALA A 238 4.46 -11.23 1.34
CA ALA A 238 4.66 -9.96 0.64
C ALA A 238 4.83 -8.78 1.62
N ARG A 239 4.17 -8.84 2.78
CA ARG A 239 4.29 -7.84 3.85
C ARG A 239 5.72 -7.74 4.37
N ASP A 240 6.40 -8.87 4.56
CA ASP A 240 7.77 -8.88 5.09
C ASP A 240 8.74 -8.26 4.08
N VAL A 241 8.55 -8.56 2.79
CA VAL A 241 9.36 -8.01 1.71
C VAL A 241 9.17 -6.49 1.58
N LEU A 242 7.94 -5.98 1.74
CA LEU A 242 7.72 -4.53 1.81
C LEU A 242 8.36 -3.90 3.04
N GLY A 243 8.27 -4.56 4.20
CA GLY A 243 8.95 -4.10 5.41
C GLY A 243 10.47 -4.03 5.24
N GLU A 244 11.07 -4.96 4.49
CA GLU A 244 12.49 -4.90 4.14
C GLU A 244 12.83 -3.72 3.23
N LEU A 245 11.99 -3.44 2.23
CA LEU A 245 12.16 -2.26 1.37
C LEU A 245 12.11 -0.97 2.21
N ASP A 246 11.10 -0.81 3.06
CA ASP A 246 10.96 0.36 3.92
C ASP A 246 12.14 0.50 4.90
N ALA A 247 12.63 -0.62 5.44
CA ALA A 247 13.78 -0.64 6.34
C ALA A 247 15.11 -0.33 5.62
N ALA A 248 15.31 -0.85 4.41
CA ALA A 248 16.46 -0.52 3.56
C ALA A 248 16.47 0.97 3.21
N HIS A 249 15.29 1.52 2.90
CA HIS A 249 15.11 2.93 2.64
C HIS A 249 15.45 3.81 3.85
N GLY A 250 14.94 3.46 5.03
CA GLY A 250 15.31 4.14 6.26
C GLY A 250 16.82 4.10 6.54
N ARG A 251 17.50 2.99 6.22
CA ARG A 251 18.96 2.86 6.39
C ARG A 251 19.74 3.75 5.43
N ILE A 252 19.43 3.77 4.14
CA ILE A 252 20.18 4.61 3.19
C ILE A 252 19.99 6.10 3.49
N VAL A 253 18.76 6.54 3.80
CA VAL A 253 18.47 7.93 4.18
C VAL A 253 19.22 8.28 5.45
N GLY A 254 19.23 7.37 6.43
CA GLY A 254 19.98 7.52 7.66
C GLY A 254 21.50 7.63 7.44
N GLU A 255 22.08 6.87 6.52
CA GLU A 255 23.51 6.98 6.20
C GLU A 255 23.84 8.25 5.41
N ILE A 256 23.01 8.67 4.45
CA ILE A 256 23.18 9.95 3.75
C ILE A 256 23.15 11.10 4.77
N GLY A 257 22.22 11.06 5.72
CA GLY A 257 22.08 12.05 6.79
C GLY A 257 23.31 12.21 7.70
N LYS A 258 24.24 11.24 7.69
CA LYS A 258 25.47 11.26 8.49
C LYS A 258 26.69 11.80 7.75
N LEU A 259 26.61 12.07 6.45
CA LEU A 259 27.74 12.50 5.64
C LEU A 259 28.07 13.99 5.84
N THR A 260 29.36 14.34 5.74
CA THR A 260 29.80 15.74 5.55
C THR A 260 29.78 16.13 4.08
N ARG A 261 29.86 17.43 3.79
CA ARG A 261 29.97 17.94 2.41
C ARG A 261 31.21 17.40 1.70
N GLU A 262 32.34 17.32 2.40
CA GLU A 262 33.60 16.81 1.84
C GLU A 262 33.48 15.33 1.50
N GLN A 263 32.81 14.54 2.35
CA GLN A 263 32.55 13.13 2.11
C GLN A 263 31.59 12.91 0.93
N LEU A 264 30.56 13.76 0.81
CA LEU A 264 29.59 13.71 -0.28
C LEU A 264 30.25 13.86 -1.66
N HIS A 265 31.22 14.78 -1.77
CA HIS A 265 31.93 15.08 -3.02
C HIS A 265 33.30 14.39 -3.16
N ALA A 266 33.63 13.46 -2.27
CA ALA A 266 34.89 12.73 -2.34
C ALA A 266 34.90 11.76 -3.53
N ASN A 267 36.12 11.48 -4.03
CA ASN A 267 36.37 10.48 -5.08
C ASN A 267 35.48 10.68 -6.32
N ASP A 268 35.43 11.91 -6.83
CA ASP A 268 34.63 12.29 -8.00
C ASP A 268 33.13 12.00 -7.83
N ASP A 269 32.54 12.50 -6.73
CA ASP A 269 31.12 12.32 -6.39
C ASP A 269 30.66 10.86 -6.30
N TRP A 270 31.56 9.95 -5.90
CA TRP A 270 31.27 8.51 -5.80
C TRP A 270 30.03 8.21 -4.96
N VAL A 271 29.83 8.93 -3.85
CA VAL A 271 28.64 8.77 -3.00
C VAL A 271 27.36 9.06 -3.79
N ILE A 272 27.34 10.19 -4.50
CA ILE A 272 26.17 10.61 -5.29
C ILE A 272 25.88 9.56 -6.37
N ALA A 273 26.92 9.07 -7.06
CA ALA A 273 26.77 8.03 -8.07
C ALA A 273 26.23 6.71 -7.50
N VAL A 274 26.73 6.28 -6.33
CA VAL A 274 26.23 5.06 -5.66
C VAL A 274 24.78 5.23 -5.23
N VAL A 275 24.42 6.37 -4.64
CA VAL A 275 23.03 6.65 -4.25
C VAL A 275 22.13 6.69 -5.47
N ALA A 276 22.52 7.39 -6.54
CA ALA A 276 21.76 7.48 -7.79
C ALA A 276 21.39 6.10 -8.35
N GLY A 277 22.41 5.25 -8.56
CA GLY A 277 22.24 3.95 -9.19
C GLY A 277 21.54 2.91 -8.31
N ASN A 278 21.25 3.20 -7.05
CA ASN A 278 20.58 2.25 -6.13
C ASN A 278 19.33 2.83 -5.46
N THR A 279 18.95 4.08 -5.78
CA THR A 279 17.75 4.75 -5.27
C THR A 279 17.01 5.45 -6.41
N TYR A 280 17.06 6.78 -6.53
CA TYR A 280 16.23 7.56 -7.44
C TYR A 280 16.39 7.24 -8.93
N GLY A 281 17.58 6.81 -9.39
CA GLY A 281 17.76 6.30 -10.74
C GLY A 281 17.11 4.92 -10.90
N HIS A 282 17.42 4.02 -9.96
CA HIS A 282 16.90 2.66 -9.94
C HIS A 282 15.37 2.58 -9.79
N TYR A 283 14.76 3.44 -8.98
CA TYR A 283 13.30 3.55 -8.87
C TYR A 283 12.67 3.97 -10.20
N ALA A 284 13.32 4.88 -10.94
CA ALA A 284 12.82 5.35 -12.22
C ALA A 284 12.84 4.23 -13.27
N ASP A 285 13.89 3.38 -13.26
CA ASP A 285 14.01 2.22 -14.15
C ASP A 285 12.84 1.24 -13.96
N HIS A 286 12.43 0.98 -12.72
CA HIS A 286 11.33 0.04 -12.43
C HIS A 286 9.94 0.67 -12.34
N LEU A 287 9.83 2.00 -12.41
CA LEU A 287 8.57 2.66 -12.11
C LEU A 287 7.45 2.23 -13.05
N ASP A 288 7.70 2.18 -14.37
CA ASP A 288 6.69 1.79 -15.34
C ASP A 288 6.25 0.33 -15.17
N GLU A 289 7.19 -0.55 -14.81
CA GLU A 289 6.92 -1.96 -14.54
C GLU A 289 5.94 -2.11 -13.37
N ILE A 290 6.17 -1.37 -12.28
CA ILE A 290 5.27 -1.29 -11.12
C ILE A 290 3.93 -0.65 -11.49
N PHE A 291 3.95 0.48 -12.21
CA PHE A 291 2.74 1.21 -12.59
C PHE A 291 1.82 0.42 -13.53
N ALA A 292 2.31 -0.65 -14.17
CA ALA A 292 1.51 -1.52 -15.01
C ALA A 292 0.38 -2.22 -14.24
N SER A 293 0.58 -2.54 -12.95
CA SER A 293 -0.42 -3.22 -12.10
C SER A 293 -1.14 -2.28 -11.13
N VAL A 294 -0.85 -0.98 -11.17
CA VAL A 294 -1.66 0.01 -10.44
C VAL A 294 -3.09 0.03 -11.00
N PRO A 295 -4.14 -0.03 -10.17
CA PRO A 295 -5.52 0.00 -10.65
C PRO A 295 -5.85 1.37 -11.25
N LYS A 296 -6.02 1.42 -12.59
CA LYS A 296 -6.32 2.65 -13.34
C LYS A 296 -7.80 2.89 -13.59
N ARG A 297 -8.66 1.88 -13.38
CA ARG A 297 -10.09 1.94 -13.68
C ARG A 297 -10.94 1.68 -12.44
N PRO A 298 -12.17 2.23 -12.37
CA PRO A 298 -13.06 2.04 -11.22
C PRO A 298 -13.27 0.56 -10.85
N ASP A 299 -13.53 -0.31 -11.82
CA ASP A 299 -13.78 -1.74 -11.56
C ASP A 299 -12.57 -2.47 -10.97
N ALA A 300 -11.37 -2.16 -11.48
CA ALA A 300 -10.12 -2.72 -10.97
C ALA A 300 -9.88 -2.26 -9.52
N LEU A 301 -10.09 -0.97 -9.25
CA LEU A 301 -9.91 -0.39 -7.92
C LEU A 301 -10.93 -0.92 -6.91
N LEU A 302 -12.20 -1.05 -7.30
CA LEU A 302 -13.24 -1.71 -6.51
C LEU A 302 -12.89 -3.17 -6.23
N GLY A 303 -12.23 -3.86 -7.17
CA GLY A 303 -11.65 -5.19 -6.96
C GLY A 303 -10.67 -5.21 -5.79
N LYS A 304 -9.68 -4.32 -5.81
CA LYS A 304 -8.67 -4.17 -4.75
C LYS A 304 -9.28 -3.79 -3.40
N MET A 305 -10.21 -2.85 -3.39
CA MET A 305 -10.95 -2.48 -2.18
C MET A 305 -11.69 -3.68 -1.57
N ARG A 306 -12.30 -4.54 -2.37
CA ARG A 306 -12.99 -5.75 -1.86
C ARG A 306 -12.02 -6.79 -1.34
N GLU A 307 -10.88 -6.95 -2.02
CA GLU A 307 -9.82 -7.88 -1.63
C GLU A 307 -9.25 -7.53 -0.25
N GLY A 308 -8.97 -6.26 0.02
CA GLY A 308 -8.50 -5.82 1.34
C GLY A 308 -9.60 -5.76 2.41
N TRP A 309 -10.81 -5.35 2.06
CA TRP A 309 -11.90 -5.20 3.03
C TRP A 309 -12.37 -6.53 3.63
N ARG A 310 -12.43 -7.59 2.82
CA ARG A 310 -12.95 -8.90 3.26
C ARG A 310 -12.22 -9.50 4.47
N PRO A 311 -10.88 -9.68 4.46
CA PRO A 311 -10.16 -10.21 5.62
C PRO A 311 -10.29 -9.30 6.84
N PHE A 312 -10.12 -7.98 6.64
CA PHE A 312 -10.24 -6.99 7.71
C PHE A 312 -11.60 -7.03 8.41
N ARG A 313 -12.69 -6.93 7.64
CA ARG A 313 -14.05 -7.02 8.18
C ARG A 313 -14.30 -8.37 8.87
N ARG A 314 -13.80 -9.47 8.32
CA ARG A 314 -13.94 -10.79 8.97
C ARG A 314 -13.25 -10.82 10.33
N ALA A 315 -12.05 -10.24 10.44
CA ALA A 315 -11.32 -10.16 11.70
C ALA A 315 -12.05 -9.28 12.72
N VAL A 316 -12.53 -8.10 12.32
CA VAL A 316 -13.38 -7.23 13.17
C VAL A 316 -14.62 -7.99 13.66
N ASN A 317 -15.33 -8.68 12.78
CA ASN A 317 -16.51 -9.46 13.15
C ASN A 317 -16.19 -10.60 14.13
N ARG A 318 -15.05 -11.28 13.96
CA ARG A 318 -14.60 -12.34 14.86
C ARG A 318 -14.17 -11.81 16.23
N LEU A 319 -13.71 -10.56 16.31
CA LEU A 319 -13.27 -9.94 17.56
C LEU A 319 -14.45 -9.72 18.52
N GLY A 320 -15.64 -9.41 18.00
CA GLY A 320 -16.84 -9.15 18.82
C GLY A 320 -16.87 -7.76 19.45
N LEU A 321 -18.04 -7.34 19.92
CA LEU A 321 -18.28 -5.96 20.39
C LEU A 321 -17.60 -5.69 21.74
N SER A 322 -17.62 -6.66 22.67
CA SER A 322 -17.09 -6.44 24.03
C SER A 322 -15.59 -6.17 24.03
N ALA A 323 -14.86 -6.79 23.09
CA ALA A 323 -13.41 -6.59 22.98
C ALA A 323 -13.03 -5.27 22.32
N LEU A 324 -13.98 -4.53 21.72
CA LEU A 324 -13.64 -3.25 21.09
C LEU A 324 -13.22 -2.19 22.12
N SER A 325 -13.57 -2.37 23.40
CA SER A 325 -13.12 -1.50 24.48
C SER A 325 -11.72 -1.83 24.99
N ASP A 326 -11.12 -2.94 24.55
CA ASP A 326 -9.74 -3.30 24.88
C ASP A 326 -8.74 -2.43 24.11
N THR A 327 -7.50 -2.46 24.58
CA THR A 327 -6.39 -1.68 24.02
C THR A 327 -5.64 -2.48 22.95
N THR A 328 -5.39 -1.86 21.81
CA THR A 328 -4.52 -2.34 20.74
C THR A 328 -3.05 -2.36 21.20
N PRO A 329 -2.15 -3.08 20.51
CA PRO A 329 -0.71 -2.99 20.76
C PRO A 329 -0.13 -1.56 20.64
N SER A 330 -0.77 -0.68 19.87
CA SER A 330 -0.41 0.73 19.70
C SER A 330 -0.93 1.66 20.80
N GLY A 331 -1.70 1.14 21.77
CA GLY A 331 -2.16 1.90 22.93
C GLY A 331 -3.50 2.60 22.77
N TRP A 332 -4.20 2.42 21.64
CA TRP A 332 -5.56 2.92 21.42
C TRP A 332 -6.59 1.89 21.84
N THR A 333 -7.84 2.28 22.08
CA THR A 333 -8.91 1.27 22.10
C THR A 333 -9.18 0.79 20.68
N TYR A 334 -9.63 -0.46 20.49
CA TYR A 334 -10.09 -0.92 19.18
C TYR A 334 -11.24 -0.05 18.64
N LYS A 335 -12.13 0.49 19.50
CA LYS A 335 -13.13 1.49 19.12
C LYS A 335 -12.49 2.75 18.52
N ALA A 336 -11.43 3.27 19.13
CA ALA A 336 -10.71 4.44 18.64
C ALA A 336 -10.04 4.16 17.29
N MET A 337 -9.35 3.02 17.16
CA MET A 337 -8.73 2.56 15.91
C MET A 337 -9.76 2.43 14.78
N LEU A 338 -10.88 1.75 15.00
CA LEU A 338 -11.92 1.61 13.97
C LEU A 338 -12.61 2.94 13.64
N SER A 339 -12.83 3.81 14.64
CA SER A 339 -13.39 5.15 14.42
C SER A 339 -12.46 6.03 13.59
N HIS A 340 -11.15 5.92 13.81
CA HIS A 340 -10.13 6.59 13.02
C HIS A 340 -10.16 6.17 11.54
N ILE A 341 -10.19 4.86 11.27
CA ILE A 341 -10.28 4.33 9.90
C ILE A 341 -11.56 4.84 9.21
N ALA A 342 -12.70 4.80 9.92
CA ALA A 342 -13.96 5.32 9.39
C ALA A 342 -13.89 6.84 9.09
N ASN A 343 -13.31 7.62 9.99
CA ASN A 343 -13.17 9.08 9.83
C ASN A 343 -12.34 9.45 8.60
N TRP A 344 -11.25 8.74 8.32
CA TRP A 344 -10.45 9.01 7.13
C TRP A 344 -11.18 8.64 5.84
N MET A 345 -11.87 7.49 5.81
CA MET A 345 -12.73 7.10 4.69
C MET A 345 -13.84 8.14 4.40
N GLU A 346 -14.42 8.75 5.42
CA GLU A 346 -15.46 9.78 5.27
C GLU A 346 -14.94 11.07 4.60
N LYS A 347 -13.63 11.38 4.74
CA LYS A 347 -13.04 12.58 4.15
C LYS A 347 -12.77 12.47 2.64
N LEU A 348 -12.79 11.26 2.08
CA LEU A 348 -12.48 11.04 0.65
C LEU A 348 -13.41 11.84 -0.25
N ALA A 349 -14.70 11.93 0.08
CA ALA A 349 -15.66 12.67 -0.73
C ALA A 349 -15.27 14.16 -0.90
N GLY A 350 -14.68 14.77 0.14
CA GLY A 350 -14.21 16.16 0.08
C GLY A 350 -12.90 16.33 -0.67
N GLU A 351 -11.99 15.35 -0.60
CA GLU A 351 -10.66 15.46 -1.19
C GLU A 351 -10.56 14.92 -2.62
N MET A 352 -11.46 14.01 -3.00
CA MET A 352 -11.48 13.38 -4.32
C MET A 352 -11.47 14.39 -5.48
N PRO A 353 -12.28 15.47 -5.49
CA PRO A 353 -12.26 16.44 -6.58
C PRO A 353 -10.91 17.15 -6.76
N ASN A 354 -10.15 17.36 -5.67
CA ASN A 354 -8.82 17.94 -5.76
C ASN A 354 -7.85 16.95 -6.41
N ARG A 355 -7.87 15.70 -5.97
CA ARG A 355 -6.98 14.65 -6.47
C ARG A 355 -7.23 14.32 -7.93
N LEU A 356 -8.48 14.27 -8.35
CA LEU A 356 -8.85 14.12 -9.77
C LEU A 356 -8.36 15.28 -10.64
N ALA A 357 -8.17 16.46 -10.05
CA ALA A 357 -7.59 17.62 -10.73
C ALA A 357 -6.06 17.72 -10.54
N GLY A 358 -5.39 16.63 -10.12
CA GLY A 358 -3.94 16.55 -9.96
C GLY A 358 -3.37 17.38 -8.80
N ARG A 359 -4.21 17.86 -7.89
CA ARG A 359 -3.80 18.71 -6.77
C ARG A 359 -4.23 18.15 -5.41
N ARG A 360 -3.60 18.63 -4.34
CA ARG A 360 -4.04 18.35 -2.96
C ARG A 360 -4.94 19.49 -2.47
N GLY A 361 -6.02 19.14 -1.80
CA GLY A 361 -6.87 20.11 -1.10
C GLY A 361 -6.31 20.47 0.28
N PRO A 362 -6.99 21.37 1.00
CA PRO A 362 -6.69 21.61 2.40
C PRO A 362 -6.91 20.32 3.18
N PHE A 363 -5.86 19.82 3.82
CA PHE A 363 -5.90 18.59 4.61
C PHE A 363 -5.67 18.94 6.08
N PRO A 364 -6.44 18.37 7.02
CA PRO A 364 -6.20 18.60 8.43
C PRO A 364 -4.82 18.05 8.83
N GLU A 365 -4.24 18.61 9.89
CA GLU A 365 -3.07 18.02 10.52
C GLU A 365 -3.48 16.63 11.07
N VAL A 366 -2.71 15.60 10.69
CA VAL A 366 -3.09 14.20 10.83
C VAL A 366 -3.15 13.81 12.31
N ASP A 367 -2.16 14.18 13.10
CA ASP A 367 -2.07 13.77 14.51
C ASP A 367 -3.18 14.42 15.35
N THR A 368 -3.47 15.69 15.08
CA THR A 368 -4.56 16.45 15.71
C THR A 368 -5.92 15.82 15.39
N GLU A 369 -6.16 15.48 14.13
CA GLU A 369 -7.41 14.85 13.72
C GLU A 369 -7.56 13.43 14.29
N ASN A 370 -6.47 12.67 14.35
CA ASN A 370 -6.42 11.35 14.97
C ASN A 370 -6.74 11.42 16.46
N ALA A 371 -6.12 12.36 17.19
CA ALA A 371 -6.37 12.57 18.61
C ALA A 371 -7.83 12.98 18.88
N ARG A 372 -8.37 13.91 18.08
CA ARG A 372 -9.78 14.34 18.16
C ARG A 372 -10.72 13.17 17.97
N GLU A 373 -10.47 12.32 16.97
CA GLU A 373 -11.34 11.19 16.67
C GLU A 373 -11.23 10.09 17.73
N ALA A 374 -10.03 9.80 18.22
CA ALA A 374 -9.80 8.86 19.30
C ALA A 374 -10.54 9.30 20.58
N GLU A 375 -10.49 10.58 20.95
CA GLU A 375 -11.22 11.13 22.09
C GLU A 375 -12.73 11.02 21.90
N ALA A 376 -13.26 11.42 20.75
CA ALA A 376 -14.69 11.34 20.45
C ALA A 376 -15.22 9.90 20.51
N SER A 377 -14.41 8.91 20.07
CA SER A 377 -14.77 7.50 20.07
C SER A 377 -15.09 6.93 21.45
N ALA A 378 -14.54 7.52 22.53
CA ALA A 378 -14.76 7.04 23.89
C ALA A 378 -16.25 7.08 24.30
N SER A 379 -17.00 8.03 23.75
CA SER A 379 -18.43 8.19 24.01
C SER A 379 -19.34 7.31 23.15
N ARG A 380 -18.81 6.69 22.09
CA ARG A 380 -19.58 5.87 21.15
C ARG A 380 -19.70 4.43 21.64
N SER A 381 -20.84 3.81 21.37
CA SER A 381 -21.01 2.36 21.59
C SER A 381 -20.17 1.56 20.60
N ALA A 382 -19.79 0.33 20.96
CA ALA A 382 -19.09 -0.56 20.05
C ALA A 382 -19.89 -0.80 18.74
N HIS A 383 -21.21 -0.91 18.86
CA HIS A 383 -22.13 -1.10 17.74
C HIS A 383 -22.10 0.10 16.76
N GLU A 384 -22.20 1.33 17.28
CA GLU A 384 -22.14 2.55 16.48
C GLU A 384 -20.84 2.65 15.69
N VAL A 385 -19.70 2.29 16.30
CA VAL A 385 -18.39 2.33 15.65
C VAL A 385 -18.33 1.36 14.46
N VAL A 386 -18.79 0.12 14.63
CA VAL A 386 -18.78 -0.89 13.55
C VAL A 386 -19.73 -0.50 12.42
N GLU A 387 -20.94 -0.03 12.75
CA GLU A 387 -21.90 0.44 11.75
C GLU A 387 -21.36 1.64 10.96
N ARG A 388 -20.74 2.61 11.65
CA ARG A 388 -20.10 3.75 10.99
C ARG A 388 -18.97 3.32 10.07
N LEU A 389 -18.12 2.38 10.49
CA LEU A 389 -17.05 1.84 9.66
C LEU A 389 -17.58 1.19 8.37
N HIS A 390 -18.65 0.38 8.49
CA HIS A 390 -19.32 -0.21 7.33
C HIS A 390 -19.92 0.83 6.39
N ALA A 391 -20.59 1.85 6.95
CA ALA A 391 -21.19 2.94 6.20
C ALA A 391 -20.12 3.78 5.47
N ALA A 392 -19.01 4.08 6.14
CA ALA A 392 -17.88 4.80 5.56
C ALA A 392 -17.26 4.03 4.38
N TYR A 393 -16.99 2.72 4.54
CA TYR A 393 -16.51 1.89 3.43
C TYR A 393 -17.49 1.86 2.25
N LYS A 394 -18.80 1.71 2.53
CA LYS A 394 -19.83 1.79 1.50
C LYS A 394 -19.81 3.15 0.79
N GLY A 395 -19.63 4.24 1.52
CA GLY A 395 -19.49 5.59 0.95
C GLY A 395 -18.32 5.68 -0.03
N VAL A 396 -17.18 5.07 0.28
CA VAL A 396 -16.04 5.01 -0.66
C VAL A 396 -16.36 4.14 -1.87
N VAL A 397 -17.04 2.99 -1.70
CA VAL A 397 -17.49 2.16 -2.82
C VAL A 397 -18.42 2.93 -3.75
N ASP A 398 -19.40 3.64 -3.19
CA ASP A 398 -20.34 4.45 -3.97
C ASP A 398 -19.61 5.60 -4.69
N LEU A 399 -18.62 6.23 -4.04
CA LEU A 399 -17.76 7.28 -4.62
C LEU A 399 -16.95 6.77 -5.83
N VAL A 400 -16.29 5.61 -5.71
CA VAL A 400 -15.49 5.03 -6.80
C VAL A 400 -16.40 4.53 -7.93
N SER A 401 -17.56 3.96 -7.60
CA SER A 401 -18.53 3.49 -8.60
C SER A 401 -19.11 4.63 -9.44
N ALA A 402 -19.11 5.87 -8.93
CA ALA A 402 -19.58 7.05 -9.65
C ALA A 402 -18.53 7.66 -10.59
N LEU A 403 -17.27 7.20 -10.54
CA LEU A 403 -16.22 7.68 -11.45
C LEU A 403 -16.48 7.20 -12.88
N PRO A 404 -16.17 8.01 -13.90
CA PRO A 404 -16.30 7.57 -15.28
C PRO A 404 -15.37 6.38 -15.57
N SER A 405 -15.88 5.40 -16.31
CA SER A 405 -15.15 4.17 -16.64
C SER A 405 -14.37 4.23 -17.95
N ASP A 406 -14.56 5.30 -18.74
CA ASP A 406 -14.02 5.47 -20.08
C ASP A 406 -12.56 5.97 -20.10
N HIS A 407 -12.08 6.58 -19.02
CA HIS A 407 -10.70 7.04 -18.86
C HIS A 407 -10.03 6.51 -17.59
N ASP A 408 -8.72 6.69 -17.52
CA ASP A 408 -7.91 6.31 -16.36
C ASP A 408 -8.13 7.31 -15.21
N ILE A 409 -8.21 6.79 -13.98
CA ILE A 409 -8.27 7.58 -12.76
C ILE A 409 -6.88 8.22 -12.54
N ASP A 410 -6.86 9.51 -12.20
CA ASP A 410 -5.62 10.19 -11.81
C ASP A 410 -4.94 9.45 -10.66
N PHE A 411 -3.63 9.22 -10.76
CA PHE A 411 -2.89 8.44 -9.76
C PHE A 411 -2.98 9.05 -8.35
N GLN A 412 -3.13 10.37 -8.20
CA GLN A 412 -3.34 11.00 -6.91
C GLN A 412 -4.69 10.64 -6.27
N ALA A 413 -5.71 10.36 -7.09
CA ALA A 413 -7.00 9.89 -6.63
C ALA A 413 -6.94 8.39 -6.30
N THR A 414 -6.31 7.58 -7.15
CA THR A 414 -6.05 6.17 -6.87
C THR A 414 -5.34 6.00 -5.53
N ARG A 415 -4.19 6.67 -5.32
CA ARG A 415 -3.43 6.56 -4.05
C ARG A 415 -4.22 7.01 -2.82
N LEU A 416 -5.13 7.99 -2.96
CA LEU A 416 -5.99 8.43 -1.85
C LEU A 416 -6.90 7.27 -1.45
N ILE A 417 -7.56 6.64 -2.42
CA ILE A 417 -8.45 5.51 -2.16
C ILE A 417 -7.65 4.34 -1.56
N VAL A 418 -6.48 4.02 -2.11
CA VAL A 418 -5.60 2.98 -1.59
C VAL A 418 -5.25 3.25 -0.12
N GLY A 419 -4.73 4.44 0.16
CA GLY A 419 -4.24 4.85 1.46
C GLY A 419 -5.31 4.81 2.55
N GLU A 420 -6.58 5.03 2.18
CA GLU A 420 -7.69 5.04 3.14
C GLU A 420 -8.58 3.79 3.09
N THR A 421 -8.21 2.80 2.27
CA THR A 421 -8.95 1.52 2.20
C THR A 421 -8.01 0.34 2.38
N TYR A 422 -7.72 -0.42 1.34
CA TYR A 422 -6.96 -1.67 1.45
C TYR A 422 -5.50 -1.48 1.87
N GLY A 423 -4.91 -0.29 1.66
CA GLY A 423 -3.64 0.08 2.30
C GLY A 423 -3.81 0.21 3.82
N HIS A 424 -4.75 1.05 4.25
CA HIS A 424 -5.05 1.29 5.67
C HIS A 424 -5.45 0.01 6.44
N PHE A 425 -6.28 -0.83 5.83
CA PHE A 425 -6.76 -2.07 6.47
C PHE A 425 -5.61 -3.01 6.81
N VAL A 426 -4.60 -3.09 5.94
CA VAL A 426 -3.41 -3.92 6.14
C VAL A 426 -2.58 -3.44 7.33
N GLU A 427 -2.49 -2.12 7.53
CA GLU A 427 -1.75 -1.52 8.66
C GLU A 427 -2.33 -1.99 10.01
N HIS A 428 -3.65 -1.95 10.14
CA HIS A 428 -4.34 -2.35 11.37
C HIS A 428 -4.71 -3.84 11.48
N GLN A 429 -4.55 -4.62 10.40
CA GLN A 429 -4.89 -6.05 10.40
C GLN A 429 -4.16 -6.82 11.51
N ALA A 430 -2.85 -6.55 11.69
CA ALA A 430 -2.06 -7.22 12.73
C ALA A 430 -2.53 -6.88 14.15
N GLU A 431 -3.04 -5.67 14.37
CA GLU A 431 -3.55 -5.26 15.69
C GLU A 431 -4.81 -6.07 16.05
N ILE A 432 -5.68 -6.33 15.07
CA ILE A 432 -6.88 -7.15 15.28
C ILE A 432 -6.50 -8.62 15.42
N ASP A 433 -5.63 -9.15 14.54
CA ASP A 433 -5.21 -10.54 14.55
C ASP A 433 -4.46 -10.93 15.84
N ALA A 434 -3.82 -9.96 16.50
CA ALA A 434 -3.18 -10.16 17.80
C ALA A 434 -4.19 -10.36 18.95
N ALA A 435 -5.43 -9.85 18.82
CA ALA A 435 -6.47 -10.01 19.82
C ALA A 435 -7.43 -11.18 19.55
N LEU A 436 -7.35 -11.81 18.37
CA LEU A 436 -8.13 -13.00 18.08
C LEU A 436 -7.60 -14.21 18.89
N PRO A 437 -8.48 -14.99 19.53
CA PRO A 437 -8.07 -16.19 20.25
C PRO A 437 -7.49 -17.23 19.27
N ARG A 438 -6.36 -17.85 19.62
CA ARG A 438 -5.66 -18.83 18.77
C ARG A 438 -5.56 -20.21 19.38
N THR A 439 -5.42 -20.26 20.70
CA THR A 439 -5.31 -21.51 21.46
C THR A 439 -6.63 -21.85 22.17
N PRO A 440 -6.84 -23.10 22.58
CA PRO A 440 -7.98 -23.47 23.41
C PRO A 440 -8.09 -22.66 24.69
N ALA A 441 -6.96 -22.30 25.31
CA ALA A 441 -6.93 -21.44 26.48
C ALA A 441 -7.48 -20.02 26.17
N ASP A 442 -7.07 -19.43 25.05
CA ASP A 442 -7.55 -18.10 24.63
C ASP A 442 -9.06 -18.12 24.36
N PHE A 443 -9.53 -19.17 23.68
CA PHE A 443 -10.95 -19.33 23.37
C PHE A 443 -11.78 -19.51 24.63
N VAL A 444 -11.34 -20.33 25.59
CA VAL A 444 -12.03 -20.47 26.89
C VAL A 444 -12.05 -19.15 27.64
N ALA A 445 -10.93 -18.42 27.69
CA ALA A 445 -10.87 -17.11 28.34
C ALA A 445 -11.85 -16.11 27.69
N ARG A 446 -11.93 -16.10 26.35
CA ARG A 446 -12.86 -15.26 25.60
C ARG A 446 -14.32 -15.64 25.86
N VAL A 447 -14.62 -16.94 25.81
CA VAL A 447 -15.95 -17.49 26.08
C VAL A 447 -16.40 -17.13 27.51
N GLU A 448 -15.57 -17.38 28.52
CA GLU A 448 -15.86 -17.06 29.93
C GLU A 448 -16.15 -15.57 30.15
N ARG A 449 -15.37 -14.69 29.50
CA ARG A 449 -15.52 -13.23 29.63
C ARG A 449 -16.90 -12.75 29.19
N VAL A 450 -17.45 -13.33 28.13
CA VAL A 450 -18.78 -12.96 27.59
C VAL A 450 -19.90 -13.78 28.25
N TRP A 451 -19.63 -15.04 28.58
CA TRP A 451 -20.55 -15.92 29.30
C TRP A 451 -20.96 -15.35 30.67
N THR A 452 -19.99 -14.85 31.43
CA THR A 452 -20.21 -14.38 32.81
C THR A 452 -21.33 -13.32 32.90
N PRO A 453 -21.28 -12.19 32.17
CA PRO A 453 -22.37 -11.21 32.18
C PRO A 453 -23.67 -11.74 31.57
N PHE A 454 -23.59 -12.52 30.48
CA PHE A 454 -24.77 -13.16 29.86
C PHE A 454 -25.54 -14.02 30.86
N ARG A 455 -24.84 -14.92 31.53
CA ARG A 455 -25.40 -15.86 32.50
C ARG A 455 -25.89 -15.17 33.77
N ALA A 456 -25.18 -14.13 34.22
CA ALA A 456 -25.61 -13.30 35.35
C ALA A 456 -26.93 -12.57 35.03
N ALA A 457 -27.07 -11.97 33.85
CA ALA A 457 -28.31 -11.30 33.45
C ALA A 457 -29.50 -12.27 33.41
N ILE A 458 -29.29 -13.51 32.94
CA ILE A 458 -30.31 -14.56 32.97
C ILE A 458 -30.67 -14.94 34.41
N ARG A 459 -29.67 -15.13 35.28
CA ARG A 459 -29.86 -15.46 36.70
C ARG A 459 -30.69 -14.39 37.42
N ASP A 460 -30.38 -13.12 37.18
CA ASP A 460 -30.97 -11.99 37.90
C ASP A 460 -32.45 -11.78 37.53
N ARG A 461 -32.94 -12.35 36.42
CA ARG A 461 -34.39 -12.41 36.11
C ARG A 461 -35.16 -13.29 37.09
N GLY A 462 -34.50 -14.28 37.69
CA GLY A 462 -35.12 -15.30 38.54
C GLY A 462 -36.15 -16.16 37.80
N ARG A 463 -36.64 -17.20 38.48
CA ARG A 463 -37.58 -18.18 37.91
C ARG A 463 -38.83 -17.53 37.29
N ALA A 464 -39.42 -16.56 37.99
CA ALA A 464 -40.63 -15.89 37.53
C ALA A 464 -40.39 -14.99 36.31
N GLY A 465 -39.18 -14.41 36.18
CA GLY A 465 -38.82 -13.55 35.06
C GLY A 465 -38.54 -14.29 33.75
N LEU A 466 -38.20 -15.58 33.80
CA LEU A 466 -37.89 -16.36 32.59
C LEU A 466 -39.08 -16.53 31.64
N GLY A 467 -40.31 -16.41 32.13
CA GLY A 467 -41.51 -16.41 31.29
C GLY A 467 -41.82 -15.05 30.65
N ALA A 468 -41.15 -13.97 31.06
CA ALA A 468 -41.37 -12.64 30.50
C ALA A 468 -40.78 -12.55 29.09
N LYS A 469 -41.34 -11.65 28.28
CA LYS A 469 -40.94 -11.44 26.89
C LYS A 469 -39.73 -10.52 26.76
N THR A 470 -38.82 -10.88 25.88
CA THR A 470 -37.74 -10.02 25.36
C THR A 470 -38.31 -9.01 24.38
N SER A 471 -37.49 -8.03 23.96
CA SER A 471 -37.83 -7.09 22.88
C SER A 471 -38.09 -7.76 21.54
N SER A 472 -37.53 -8.94 21.29
CA SER A 472 -37.79 -9.77 20.09
C SER A 472 -39.07 -10.61 20.18
N GLY A 473 -39.78 -10.61 21.31
CA GLY A 473 -41.04 -11.34 21.48
C GLY A 473 -40.90 -12.81 21.88
N TRP A 474 -39.68 -13.30 22.07
CA TRP A 474 -39.39 -14.58 22.74
C TRP A 474 -39.55 -14.45 24.25
N THR A 475 -39.86 -15.54 24.96
CA THR A 475 -39.64 -15.54 26.41
C THR A 475 -38.14 -15.61 26.69
N TYR A 476 -37.67 -15.13 27.84
CA TYR A 476 -36.28 -15.35 28.25
C TYR A 476 -35.93 -16.85 28.32
N LYS A 477 -36.90 -17.72 28.62
CA LYS A 477 -36.73 -19.18 28.52
C LYS A 477 -36.46 -19.64 27.07
N ASP A 478 -37.19 -19.09 26.10
CA ASP A 478 -36.99 -19.41 24.68
C ASP A 478 -35.60 -18.96 24.21
N LEU A 479 -35.14 -17.78 24.65
CA LEU A 479 -33.77 -17.30 24.41
C LEU A 479 -32.73 -18.27 24.97
N VAL A 480 -32.91 -18.75 26.21
CA VAL A 480 -32.01 -19.73 26.83
C VAL A 480 -32.02 -21.05 26.05
N ALA A 481 -33.19 -21.58 25.69
CA ALA A 481 -33.30 -22.82 24.91
C ALA A 481 -32.59 -22.73 23.56
N HIS A 482 -32.70 -21.57 22.90
CA HIS A 482 -31.99 -21.25 21.69
C HIS A 482 -30.46 -21.21 21.89
N ALA A 483 -29.98 -20.54 22.94
CA ALA A 483 -28.55 -20.47 23.27
C ALA A 483 -27.95 -21.85 23.57
N VAL A 484 -28.70 -22.69 24.31
CA VAL A 484 -28.36 -24.09 24.54
C VAL A 484 -28.20 -24.85 23.23
N GLY A 485 -29.16 -24.72 22.31
CA GLY A 485 -29.10 -25.39 21.02
C GLY A 485 -27.83 -25.08 20.22
N TRP A 486 -27.41 -23.82 20.16
CA TRP A 486 -26.18 -23.43 19.47
C TRP A 486 -24.91 -23.93 20.16
N MET A 487 -24.86 -23.91 21.49
CA MET A 487 -23.73 -24.50 22.22
C MET A 487 -23.63 -26.01 22.01
N ASP A 488 -24.75 -26.73 22.03
CA ASP A 488 -24.74 -28.17 21.75
C ASP A 488 -24.36 -28.46 20.30
N GLN A 489 -24.78 -27.62 19.35
CA GLN A 489 -24.34 -27.73 17.95
C GLN A 489 -22.82 -27.58 17.86
N THR A 490 -22.21 -26.58 18.51
CA THR A 490 -20.75 -26.41 18.46
C THR A 490 -20.02 -27.58 19.09
N VAL A 491 -20.52 -28.12 20.20
CA VAL A 491 -19.93 -29.30 20.86
C VAL A 491 -20.02 -30.51 19.96
N ARG A 492 -21.18 -30.75 19.34
CA ARG A 492 -21.38 -31.85 18.40
C ARG A 492 -20.39 -31.76 17.25
N GLU A 493 -20.29 -30.60 16.59
CA GLU A 493 -19.41 -30.41 15.43
C GLU A 493 -17.94 -30.67 15.78
N MET A 494 -17.47 -30.20 16.94
CA MET A 494 -16.11 -30.47 17.42
C MET A 494 -15.89 -31.96 17.72
N GLN A 495 -16.85 -32.63 18.37
CA GLN A 495 -16.72 -34.03 18.75
C GLN A 495 -16.80 -34.99 17.56
N THR A 496 -17.61 -34.67 16.55
CA THR A 496 -17.78 -35.52 15.36
C THR A 496 -16.85 -35.13 14.22
N ASN A 497 -16.21 -33.95 14.29
CA ASN A 497 -15.44 -33.34 13.19
C ASN A 497 -16.31 -33.14 11.91
N GLU A 498 -17.62 -33.01 12.07
CA GLU A 498 -18.60 -32.79 10.99
C GLU A 498 -19.22 -31.39 11.12
N PHE A 499 -18.58 -30.39 10.51
CA PHE A 499 -19.02 -29.00 10.58
C PHE A 499 -20.12 -28.71 9.57
N ARG A 500 -21.22 -28.09 10.03
CA ARG A 500 -22.26 -27.62 9.12
C ARG A 500 -21.79 -26.35 8.42
N THR A 501 -21.83 -26.38 7.10
CA THR A 501 -21.52 -25.21 6.26
C THR A 501 -22.80 -24.66 5.63
N GLY A 502 -22.76 -23.40 5.18
CA GLY A 502 -23.84 -22.81 4.38
C GLY A 502 -25.10 -22.44 5.16
N TRP A 503 -24.98 -22.00 6.42
CA TRP A 503 -26.10 -21.41 7.14
C TRP A 503 -26.69 -20.22 6.37
N THR A 504 -27.97 -20.34 6.04
CA THR A 504 -28.81 -19.27 5.50
C THR A 504 -29.71 -18.71 6.58
N LYS A 505 -30.27 -17.51 6.36
CA LYS A 505 -31.24 -16.90 7.27
C LYS A 505 -32.40 -17.86 7.59
N GLU A 506 -32.88 -18.57 6.57
CA GLU A 506 -33.98 -19.53 6.67
C GLU A 506 -33.58 -20.73 7.54
N THR A 507 -32.42 -21.34 7.27
CA THR A 507 -31.96 -22.51 8.04
C THR A 507 -31.58 -22.17 9.49
N ILE A 508 -31.08 -20.96 9.74
CA ILE A 508 -30.83 -20.43 11.09
C ILE A 508 -32.16 -20.30 11.82
N GLN A 509 -33.18 -19.70 11.19
CA GLN A 509 -34.51 -19.57 11.79
C GLN A 509 -35.14 -20.94 12.08
N GLU A 510 -35.05 -21.89 11.16
CA GLU A 510 -35.54 -23.26 11.37
C GLU A 510 -34.85 -23.95 12.56
N PHE A 511 -33.53 -23.74 12.70
CA PHE A 511 -32.76 -24.25 13.83
C PHE A 511 -33.22 -23.62 15.14
N ASN A 512 -33.35 -22.29 15.17
CA ASN A 512 -33.82 -21.54 16.34
C ASN A 512 -35.22 -22.00 16.77
N ASP A 513 -36.15 -22.09 15.83
CA ASP A 513 -37.52 -22.54 16.12
C ASP A 513 -37.54 -23.98 16.64
N ARG A 514 -36.69 -24.85 16.10
CA ARG A 514 -36.56 -26.23 16.58
C ARG A 514 -36.04 -26.25 18.01
N SER A 515 -34.99 -25.50 18.32
CA SER A 515 -34.43 -25.39 19.67
C SER A 515 -35.49 -24.90 20.66
N VAL A 516 -36.29 -23.90 20.31
CA VAL A 516 -37.40 -23.45 21.18
C VAL A 516 -38.48 -24.52 21.32
N ARG A 517 -38.92 -25.14 20.21
CA ARG A 517 -39.98 -26.17 20.23
C ARG A 517 -39.61 -27.39 21.07
N THR A 518 -38.37 -27.87 20.99
CA THR A 518 -37.94 -29.06 21.75
C THR A 518 -37.87 -28.81 23.25
N HIS A 519 -37.77 -27.55 23.68
CA HIS A 519 -37.74 -27.15 25.09
C HIS A 519 -39.07 -26.53 25.59
N ALA A 520 -40.15 -26.60 24.79
CA ALA A 520 -41.43 -25.99 25.13
C ALA A 520 -41.97 -26.45 26.50
N LEU A 521 -41.81 -27.74 26.80
CA LEU A 521 -42.25 -28.38 28.04
C LEU A 521 -41.21 -28.32 29.17
N VAL A 522 -39.99 -27.85 28.90
CA VAL A 522 -38.93 -27.74 29.91
C VAL A 522 -39.26 -26.56 30.83
N GLY A 523 -39.25 -26.82 32.14
CA GLY A 523 -39.51 -25.81 33.17
C GLY A 523 -38.33 -24.83 33.30
N PRO A 524 -38.53 -23.61 33.84
CA PRO A 524 -37.48 -22.61 33.93
C PRO A 524 -36.23 -23.06 34.71
N GLU A 525 -36.37 -23.82 35.80
CA GLU A 525 -35.24 -24.34 36.59
C GLU A 525 -34.42 -25.36 35.79
N ALA A 526 -35.09 -26.35 35.19
CA ALA A 526 -34.45 -27.35 34.35
C ALA A 526 -33.75 -26.72 33.13
N MET A 527 -34.33 -25.66 32.57
CA MET A 527 -33.73 -24.94 31.43
C MET A 527 -32.41 -24.27 31.82
N ILE A 528 -32.32 -23.75 33.05
CA ILE A 528 -31.09 -23.16 33.59
C ILE A 528 -30.04 -24.22 33.92
N ASP A 529 -30.45 -25.36 34.50
CA ASP A 529 -29.55 -26.48 34.77
C ASP A 529 -28.95 -27.04 33.48
N GLU A 530 -29.76 -27.13 32.42
CA GLU A 530 -29.33 -27.55 31.09
C GLU A 530 -28.35 -26.53 30.48
N LEU A 531 -28.64 -25.23 30.58
CA LEU A 531 -27.75 -24.15 30.17
C LEU A 531 -26.35 -24.28 30.80
N ASP A 532 -26.28 -24.47 32.12
CA ASP A 532 -25.02 -24.63 32.85
C ASP A 532 -24.31 -25.96 32.55
N THR A 533 -25.07 -27.00 32.19
CA THR A 533 -24.51 -28.31 31.84
C THR A 533 -23.89 -28.29 30.44
N VAL A 534 -24.59 -27.73 29.46
CA VAL A 534 -24.08 -27.60 28.09
C VAL A 534 -22.89 -26.65 28.05
N TYR A 535 -22.91 -25.56 28.83
CA TYR A 535 -21.76 -24.68 28.98
C TYR A 535 -20.51 -25.39 29.52
N ARG A 536 -20.64 -26.19 30.59
CA ARG A 536 -19.50 -26.96 31.11
C ARG A 536 -18.96 -27.93 30.07
N ARG A 537 -19.84 -28.63 29.35
CA ARG A 537 -19.45 -29.54 28.27
C ARG A 537 -18.74 -28.81 27.13
N LEU A 538 -19.18 -27.60 26.78
CA LEU A 538 -18.50 -26.73 25.82
C LEU A 538 -17.08 -26.43 26.26
N VAL A 539 -16.90 -25.91 27.48
CA VAL A 539 -15.58 -25.56 28.01
C VAL A 539 -14.66 -26.78 28.10
N GLU A 540 -15.17 -27.92 28.56
CA GLU A 540 -14.43 -29.20 28.59
C GLU A 540 -14.02 -29.66 27.19
N THR A 541 -14.92 -29.54 26.21
CA THR A 541 -14.64 -29.92 24.82
C THR A 541 -13.54 -29.05 24.23
N VAL A 542 -13.60 -27.72 24.44
CA VAL A 542 -12.55 -26.80 23.97
C VAL A 542 -11.22 -27.10 24.66
N ARG A 543 -11.18 -27.25 25.98
CA ARG A 543 -9.96 -27.63 26.72
C ARG A 543 -9.38 -28.97 26.25
N GLY A 544 -10.22 -29.88 25.80
CA GLY A 544 -9.82 -31.18 25.27
C GLY A 544 -9.11 -31.13 23.90
N LEU A 545 -9.06 -29.98 23.23
CA LEU A 545 -8.39 -29.81 21.92
C LEU A 545 -6.86 -29.72 22.02
N GLY A 546 -6.30 -29.61 23.24
CA GLY A 546 -4.85 -29.54 23.50
C GLY A 546 -4.36 -28.12 23.78
N ASP A 547 -3.05 -27.89 23.61
CA ASP A 547 -2.39 -26.59 23.89
C ASP A 547 -1.93 -25.85 22.62
N GLY A 548 -2.12 -26.46 21.45
CA GLY A 548 -1.69 -25.92 20.17
C GLY A 548 -2.69 -24.93 19.55
N GLU A 549 -2.40 -24.51 18.32
CA GLU A 549 -3.31 -23.70 17.52
C GLU A 549 -4.60 -24.49 17.18
N ILE A 550 -5.76 -23.85 17.33
CA ILE A 550 -7.05 -24.46 17.01
C ILE A 550 -7.24 -24.55 15.48
N ASP A 551 -7.83 -25.65 15.02
CA ASP A 551 -8.25 -25.85 13.63
C ASP A 551 -9.14 -24.68 13.13
N GLU A 552 -8.84 -24.14 11.95
CA GLU A 552 -9.55 -22.97 11.41
C GLU A 552 -11.07 -23.18 11.27
N ARG A 553 -11.55 -24.41 11.08
CA ARG A 553 -13.00 -24.69 11.06
C ARG A 553 -13.64 -24.45 12.42
N ILE A 554 -12.94 -24.75 13.51
CA ILE A 554 -13.38 -24.44 14.88
C ILE A 554 -13.22 -22.95 15.14
N ALA A 555 -12.04 -22.37 14.85
CA ALA A 555 -11.76 -20.95 15.09
C ALA A 555 -12.74 -20.02 14.35
N SER A 556 -13.25 -20.46 13.20
CA SER A 556 -14.21 -19.72 12.40
C SER A 556 -15.68 -19.91 12.78
N THR A 557 -16.05 -21.00 13.46
CA THR A 557 -17.47 -21.33 13.78
C THR A 557 -17.82 -21.13 15.24
N LEU A 558 -16.95 -21.56 16.16
CA LEU A 558 -17.17 -21.47 17.61
C LEU A 558 -17.53 -20.05 18.08
N PRO A 559 -16.91 -18.96 17.61
CA PRO A 559 -17.31 -17.60 17.97
C PRO A 559 -18.80 -17.32 17.74
N TYR A 560 -19.31 -17.70 16.57
CA TYR A 560 -20.69 -17.43 16.12
C TYR A 560 -21.73 -18.30 16.83
N TYR A 561 -21.33 -19.38 17.48
CA TYR A 561 -22.25 -20.21 18.28
C TYR A 561 -22.18 -19.87 19.77
N THR A 562 -21.19 -19.08 20.18
CA THR A 562 -20.89 -18.77 21.59
C THR A 562 -20.86 -17.26 21.81
N TYR A 563 -19.69 -16.67 22.03
CA TYR A 563 -19.56 -15.31 22.54
C TYR A 563 -20.11 -14.24 21.58
N LEU A 564 -19.92 -14.36 20.26
CA LEU A 564 -20.49 -13.37 19.33
C LEU A 564 -22.02 -13.43 19.33
N HIS A 565 -22.55 -14.64 19.38
CA HIS A 565 -24.00 -14.85 19.42
C HIS A 565 -24.62 -14.38 20.74
N TRP A 566 -23.98 -14.62 21.89
CA TRP A 566 -24.48 -14.10 23.16
C TRP A 566 -24.49 -12.58 23.22
N GLU A 567 -23.48 -11.93 22.63
CA GLU A 567 -23.43 -10.46 22.51
C GLU A 567 -24.63 -9.88 21.74
N GLU A 568 -25.15 -10.59 20.73
CA GLU A 568 -26.37 -10.15 20.01
C GLU A 568 -27.57 -9.99 20.94
N HIS A 569 -27.61 -10.73 22.05
CA HIS A 569 -28.68 -10.68 23.05
C HIS A 569 -28.41 -9.71 24.20
N PHE A 570 -27.26 -9.03 24.25
CA PHE A 570 -26.91 -8.14 25.37
C PHE A 570 -27.92 -7.00 25.53
N ALA A 571 -28.38 -6.40 24.42
CA ALA A 571 -29.41 -5.38 24.46
C ALA A 571 -30.74 -5.90 25.05
N GLU A 572 -31.16 -7.12 24.68
CA GLU A 572 -32.39 -7.75 25.20
C GLU A 572 -32.27 -8.10 26.70
N LEU A 573 -31.04 -8.35 27.15
CA LEU A 573 -30.69 -8.67 28.52
C LEU A 573 -30.41 -7.44 29.38
N GLY A 574 -30.23 -6.26 28.78
CA GLY A 574 -29.89 -5.01 29.45
C GLY A 574 -28.40 -4.87 29.80
N ILE A 575 -27.52 -5.56 29.06
CA ILE A 575 -26.07 -5.51 29.22
C ILE A 575 -25.51 -4.45 28.25
N PRO A 576 -24.77 -3.43 28.72
CA PRO A 576 -24.16 -2.42 27.85
C PRO A 576 -22.93 -2.95 27.11
N VAL A 577 -22.69 -2.47 25.89
CA VAL A 577 -21.54 -2.82 25.01
C VAL A 577 -20.95 -1.63 24.27
#